data_AF-A0A8S0UE94-F1
#
_entry.id   AF-A0A8S0UE94-F1
#
_cell.length_a   1.000
_cell.length_b   1.000
_cell.length_c   1.000
_cell.angle_alpha   90.00
_cell.angle_beta   90.00
_cell.angle_gamma   90.00
#
_symmetry.space_group_name_H-M   'P 1'
#
loop_
_entity.id
_entity.type
_entity.pdbx_description
1 polymer ?
#
loop_
_entity_poly.entity_id
_entity_poly.type
_entity_poly.pdbx_seq_one_letter_code
_entity_poly.pdbx_strand_id
1 'polypeptide(L)'
;MRWSPFFWIPICLALLSFFLFRIFPFNSPHNQPQGKLFTAEELAPYNGTDPQLPILLGILGSVFDVTKGKSHYGAGGGYNHFAGRSVLLSLHVCLDILNTAC
;
A
#
# COMPACT_ATOMS: atom_id res chain seq x y z
N MET A 1 -15.07 24.54 48.08
CA MET A 1 -13.98 23.92 47.31
C MET A 1 -14.59 22.91 46.35
N ARG A 2 -15.06 23.38 45.18
CA ARG A 2 -15.72 22.54 44.18
C ARG A 2 -14.64 22.10 43.19
N TRP A 3 -14.20 20.85 43.28
CA TRP A 3 -13.27 20.26 42.33
C TRP A 3 -14.00 20.11 40.99
N SER A 4 -13.55 20.85 39.98
CA SER A 4 -14.13 20.82 38.64
C SER A 4 -13.81 19.47 37.97
N PRO A 5 -14.82 18.72 37.46
CA PRO A 5 -14.64 17.38 36.89
C PRO A 5 -13.90 17.35 35.53
N PHE A 6 -13.31 18.47 35.09
CA PHE A 6 -12.74 18.62 33.75
C PHE A 6 -11.27 18.18 33.64
N PHE A 7 -10.59 17.87 34.75
CA PHE A 7 -9.19 17.43 34.72
C PHE A 7 -8.96 16.07 34.04
N TRP A 8 -10.02 15.27 33.91
CA TRP A 8 -9.94 13.95 33.28
C TRP A 8 -9.96 14.03 31.75
N ILE A 9 -10.50 15.10 31.18
CA ILE A 9 -10.62 15.27 29.72
C ILE A 9 -9.25 15.27 29.03
N PRO A 10 -8.25 16.07 29.45
CA PRO A 10 -6.94 16.05 28.79
C PRO A 10 -6.22 14.70 28.96
N ILE A 11 -6.43 14.02 30.09
CA ILE A 11 -5.85 12.69 30.35
C ILE A 11 -6.49 11.64 29.44
N CYS A 12 -7.81 11.66 29.30
CA CYS A 12 -8.53 10.79 28.38
C CYS A 12 -8.12 11.05 26.92
N LEU A 13 -7.97 12.32 26.52
CA LEU A 13 -7.52 12.67 25.17
C LEU A 13 -6.09 12.19 24.89
N ALA A 14 -5.19 12.33 25.86
CA ALA A 14 -3.80 11.88 25.75
C ALA A 14 -3.70 10.34 25.68
N LEU A 15 -4.48 9.62 26.50
CA LEU A 15 -4.53 8.16 26.48
C LEU A 15 -5.16 7.62 25.20
N LEU A 16 -6.23 8.26 24.72
CA LEU A 16 -6.86 7.92 23.44
C LEU A 16 -5.90 8.15 22.28
N SER A 17 -5.18 9.28 22.26
CA SER A 17 -4.13 9.56 21.27
C SER A 17 -2.99 8.55 21.33
N PHE A 18 -2.54 8.18 22.52
CA PHE A 18 -1.49 7.18 22.71
C PHE A 18 -1.93 5.79 22.23
N PHE A 19 -3.18 5.44 22.51
CA PHE A 19 -3.78 4.19 22.04
C PHE A 19 -3.95 4.18 20.52
N LEU A 20 -4.45 5.26 19.92
CA LEU A 20 -4.57 5.39 18.46
C LEU A 20 -3.21 5.34 17.75
N PHE A 21 -2.16 5.93 18.34
CA PHE A 21 -0.79 5.84 17.80
C PHE A 21 -0.22 4.42 17.85
N ARG A 22 -0.66 3.59 18.80
CA ARG A 22 -0.29 2.16 18.86
C ARG A 22 -1.06 1.31 17.85
N ILE A 23 -2.33 1.65 17.58
CA ILE A 23 -3.18 0.93 16.62
C ILE A 23 -2.78 1.24 15.17
N PHE A 24 -2.36 2.47 14.90
CA PHE A 24 -1.81 2.86 13.60
C PHE A 24 -0.30 3.04 13.70
N PRO A 25 0.51 1.97 13.60
CA PRO A 25 1.90 2.16 13.26
C PRO A 25 1.90 2.85 11.90
N PHE A 26 2.36 4.12 11.85
CA PHE A 26 2.76 4.74 10.61
C PHE A 26 3.95 3.93 10.11
N ASN A 27 3.64 2.84 9.42
CA ASN A 27 4.61 1.93 8.87
C ASN A 27 5.23 2.68 7.70
N SER A 28 6.36 3.33 7.96
CA SER A 28 7.10 4.04 6.93
C SER A 28 7.51 2.99 5.89
N PRO A 29 7.02 3.06 4.63
CA PRO A 29 7.38 2.09 3.61
C PRO A 29 8.80 2.40 3.09
N HIS A 30 9.79 2.50 3.98
CA HIS A 30 11.19 2.65 3.63
C HIS A 30 11.87 1.28 3.58
N ASN A 31 11.30 0.40 2.76
CA ASN A 31 12.03 -0.68 2.12
C ASN A 31 11.52 -0.73 0.68
N GLN A 32 11.81 0.34 -0.06
CA GLN A 32 11.79 0.25 -1.51
C GLN A 32 12.96 -0.66 -1.88
N PRO A 33 12.73 -1.85 -2.47
CA PRO A 33 13.82 -2.62 -3.05
C PRO A 33 14.50 -1.70 -4.06
N GLN A 34 15.79 -1.49 -3.84
CA GLN A 34 16.68 -0.61 -4.59
C GLN A 34 16.22 -0.49 -6.05
N GLY A 35 15.64 0.66 -6.37
CA GLY A 35 14.82 0.86 -7.56
C GLY A 35 15.62 0.60 -8.82
N LYS A 36 15.50 -0.61 -9.36
CA LYS A 36 15.76 -0.83 -10.77
C LYS A 36 14.74 0.03 -11.51
N LEU A 37 15.23 1.05 -12.21
CA LEU A 37 14.40 1.92 -13.04
C LEU A 37 13.88 1.07 -14.20
N PHE A 38 12.70 0.50 -14.02
CA PHE A 38 12.02 -0.18 -15.11
C PHE A 38 11.26 0.85 -15.94
N THR A 39 11.47 0.85 -17.25
CA THR A 39 10.63 1.61 -18.17
C THR A 39 9.29 0.89 -18.38
N ALA A 40 8.30 1.60 -18.91
CA ALA A 40 6.98 1.03 -19.16
C ALA A 40 7.04 -0.18 -20.12
N GLU A 41 7.98 -0.17 -21.07
CA GLU A 41 8.20 -1.27 -22.00
C GLU A 41 8.76 -2.52 -21.30
N GLU A 42 9.65 -2.33 -20.31
CA GLU A 42 10.19 -3.45 -19.54
C GLU A 42 9.17 -4.05 -18.58
N LEU A 43 8.17 -3.27 -18.14
CA LEU A 43 7.08 -3.75 -17.28
C LEU A 43 5.99 -4.52 -18.04
N ALA A 44 5.78 -4.21 -19.32
CA ALA A 44 4.74 -4.81 -20.16
C ALA A 44 4.66 -6.35 -20.14
N PRO A 45 5.77 -7.12 -20.16
CA PRO A 45 5.71 -8.59 -20.07
C PRO A 45 5.30 -9.12 -18.69
N TYR A 46 5.41 -8.30 -17.63
CA TYR A 46 5.10 -8.70 -16.25
C TYR A 46 3.64 -8.41 -15.86
N ASN A 47 2.73 -8.58 -16.81
CA ASN A 47 1.30 -8.30 -16.66
C ASN A 47 0.49 -9.48 -16.07
N GLY A 48 1.15 -10.59 -15.73
CA GLY A 48 0.51 -11.78 -15.17
C GLY A 48 -0.28 -12.63 -16.16
N THR A 49 -0.10 -12.42 -17.46
CA THR A 49 -0.61 -13.30 -18.53
C THR A 49 0.17 -14.62 -18.55
N ASP A 50 1.49 -14.54 -18.36
CA ASP A 50 2.35 -15.71 -18.28
C ASP A 50 2.44 -16.21 -16.83
N PRO A 51 2.02 -17.46 -16.55
CA PRO A 51 2.05 -17.99 -15.18
C PRO A 51 3.46 -18.28 -14.68
N GLN A 52 4.48 -18.24 -15.54
CA GLN A 52 5.88 -18.43 -15.17
C GLN A 52 6.59 -17.12 -14.80
N LEU A 53 6.02 -15.98 -15.14
CA LEU A 53 6.58 -14.67 -14.85
C LEU A 53 5.92 -14.06 -13.60
N PRO A 54 6.68 -13.33 -12.77
CA PRO A 54 6.12 -12.56 -11.66
C PRO A 54 5.27 -11.40 -12.18
N ILE A 55 4.30 -10.97 -11.39
CA ILE A 55 3.43 -9.84 -11.72
C ILE A 55 4.02 -8.58 -11.09
N LEU A 56 4.45 -7.63 -11.93
CA LEU A 56 5.05 -6.38 -11.47
C LEU A 56 4.08 -5.22 -11.69
N LEU A 57 4.04 -4.33 -10.71
CA LEU A 57 3.19 -3.14 -10.71
C LEU A 57 4.00 -1.91 -10.34
N GLY A 58 3.99 -0.88 -11.19
CA GLY A 58 4.66 0.39 -10.92
C GLY A 58 3.70 1.36 -10.23
N ILE A 59 4.04 1.86 -9.04
CA ILE A 59 3.24 2.84 -8.30
C ILE A 59 4.16 3.98 -7.84
N LEU A 60 3.81 5.22 -8.20
CA LEU A 60 4.54 6.43 -7.78
C LEU A 60 6.07 6.40 -8.08
N GLY A 61 6.47 5.71 -9.15
CA GLY A 61 7.88 5.57 -9.54
C GLY A 61 8.61 4.38 -8.92
N SER A 62 7.89 3.49 -8.23
CA SER A 62 8.44 2.33 -7.55
C SER A 62 7.78 1.06 -8.06
N VAL A 63 8.55 -0.02 -8.20
CA VAL A 63 8.04 -1.29 -8.73
C VAL A 63 7.83 -2.26 -7.57
N PHE A 64 6.62 -2.81 -7.50
CA PHE A 64 6.18 -3.76 -6.49
C PHE A 64 5.90 -5.12 -7.15
N ASP A 65 6.35 -6.18 -6.50
CA ASP A 65 5.98 -7.54 -6.86
C ASP A 65 4.63 -7.88 -6.22
N VAL A 66 3.61 -8.02 -7.06
CA VAL A 66 2.24 -8.33 -6.64
C VAL A 66 1.85 -9.79 -6.99
N THR A 67 2.84 -10.66 -7.21
CA THR A 67 2.62 -12.08 -7.55
C THR A 67 1.79 -12.82 -6.49
N LYS A 68 1.90 -12.45 -5.21
CA LYS A 68 1.05 -13.00 -4.14
C LYS A 68 -0.44 -12.72 -4.36
N GLY A 69 -0.76 -11.54 -4.91
CA GLY A 69 -2.10 -11.09 -5.25
C GLY A 69 -2.57 -11.51 -6.64
N LYS A 70 -2.08 -12.64 -7.19
CA LYS A 70 -2.41 -13.09 -8.56
C LYS A 70 -3.91 -13.22 -8.84
N SER A 71 -4.74 -13.48 -7.83
CA SER A 71 -6.21 -13.47 -7.96
C SER A 71 -6.78 -12.09 -8.35
N HIS A 72 -6.12 -11.01 -7.94
CA HIS A 72 -6.56 -9.64 -8.14
C HIS A 72 -5.87 -8.98 -9.35
N TYR A 73 -4.57 -9.25 -9.53
CA TYR A 73 -3.73 -8.61 -10.55
C TYR A 73 -3.43 -9.51 -11.76
N GLY A 74 -3.66 -10.81 -11.67
CA GLY A 74 -3.44 -11.76 -12.76
C GLY A 74 -4.56 -11.74 -13.80
N ALA A 75 -4.41 -12.57 -14.84
CA ALA A 75 -5.40 -12.69 -15.92
C ALA A 75 -6.81 -13.04 -15.36
N GLY A 76 -7.77 -12.13 -15.55
CA GLY A 76 -9.15 -12.24 -15.05
C GLY A 76 -9.41 -11.58 -13.70
N GLY A 77 -8.40 -11.00 -13.04
CA GLY A 77 -8.56 -10.22 -11.82
C GLY A 77 -9.06 -8.80 -12.09
N GLY A 78 -9.81 -8.22 -11.15
CA GLY A 78 -10.41 -6.88 -11.31
C GLY A 78 -9.40 -5.73 -11.48
N TYR A 79 -8.13 -5.96 -11.13
CA TYR A 79 -7.04 -4.99 -11.23
C TYR A 79 -5.98 -5.36 -12.28
N ASN A 80 -6.27 -6.31 -13.18
CA ASN A 80 -5.30 -6.74 -14.20
C ASN A 80 -4.86 -5.61 -15.15
N HIS A 81 -5.70 -4.60 -15.36
CA HIS A 81 -5.41 -3.44 -16.20
C HIS A 81 -4.20 -2.63 -15.71
N PHE A 82 -3.86 -2.76 -14.43
CA PHE A 82 -2.72 -2.09 -13.82
C PHE A 82 -1.44 -2.94 -13.87
N ALA A 83 -1.55 -4.26 -14.06
CA ALA A 83 -0.40 -5.14 -14.13
C ALA A 83 0.50 -4.78 -15.34
N GLY A 84 1.81 -4.69 -15.10
CA GLY A 84 2.78 -4.30 -16.12
C GLY A 84 2.68 -2.84 -16.57
N ARG A 85 2.07 -1.96 -15.77
CA ARG A 85 2.03 -0.50 -16.01
C ARG A 85 2.45 0.30 -14.78
N SER A 86 2.94 1.51 -15.03
CA SER A 86 3.14 2.53 -13.99
C SER A 86 1.85 3.34 -13.82
N VAL A 87 1.35 3.40 -12.59
CA VAL A 87 0.18 4.19 -12.21
C VAL A 87 0.54 5.25 -11.18
N LEU A 88 0.08 6.47 -11.44
CA LEU A 88 0.08 7.56 -10.47
C LEU A 88 -1.37 7.75 -10.00
N LEU A 89 -1.84 6.85 -9.14
CA LEU A 89 -3.24 6.86 -8.70
C LEU A 89 -3.36 7.35 -7.26
N SER A 90 -4.48 8.00 -6.96
CA SER A 90 -4.83 8.63 -5.69
C SER A 90 -4.49 7.76 -4.47
N LEU A 91 -4.09 8.41 -3.37
CA LEU A 91 -3.60 7.78 -2.13
C LEU A 91 -4.52 6.64 -1.61
N HIS A 92 -5.82 6.75 -1.84
CA HIS A 92 -6.83 5.75 -1.44
C HIS A 92 -6.63 4.41 -2.16
N VAL A 93 -6.45 4.42 -3.48
CA VAL A 93 -6.28 3.19 -4.27
C VAL A 93 -4.89 2.59 -4.04
N CYS A 94 -3.89 3.44 -3.76
CA CYS A 94 -2.57 2.99 -3.36
C CYS A 94 -2.63 2.17 -2.06
N LEU A 95 -3.46 2.59 -1.10
CA LEU A 95 -3.67 1.87 0.16
C LEU A 95 -4.33 0.51 -0.06
N ASP A 96 -5.36 0.44 -0.92
CA ASP A 96 -6.04 -0.82 -1.27
C ASP A 96 -5.09 -1.81 -1.94
N ILE A 97 -4.23 -1.30 -2.84
CA ILE A 97 -3.26 -2.12 -3.56
C ILE A 97 -2.19 -2.65 -2.60
N LEU A 98 -1.65 -1.80 -1.73
CA LEU A 98 -0.67 -2.22 -0.71
C LEU A 98 -1.26 -3.24 0.27
N ASN A 99 -2.51 -3.07 0.67
CA ASN A 99 -3.20 -3.99 1.58
C ASN A 99 -3.48 -5.36 0.93
N THR A 100 -3.63 -5.39 -0.40
CA THR A 100 -3.87 -6.63 -1.16
C THR A 100 -2.57 -7.30 -1.62
N ALA A 101 -1.48 -6.53 -1.78
CA ALA A 101 -0.20 -7.00 -2.29
C ALA A 101 0.77 -7.50 -1.20
N CYS A 102 0.65 -7.02 0.04
CA CYS A 102 1.57 -7.35 1.13
C CYS A 102 1.25 -8.68 1.83
#